data_AF-A0A969C4M1-F1
#
_entry.id   AF-A0A969C4M1-F1
#
_cell.length_a   1.000
_cell.length_b   1.000
_cell.length_c   1.000
_cell.angle_alpha   90.00
_cell.angle_beta   90.00
_cell.angle_gamma   90.00
#
_symmetry.space_group_name_H-M   'P 1'
#
loop_
_entity.id
_entity.type
_entity.pdbx_description
1 polymer ?
#
loop_
_entity_poly.entity_id
_entity_poly.type
_entity_poly.pdbx_seq_one_letter_code
_entity_poly.pdbx_strand_id
1 'polypeptide(L)'
;MIFLRPGKLIGLEKMMDFEQTLKDNLGILHKLSRVYSNNEAEYEEIFQEMMIQVWRSLPNFRGDSQVSTWVYRICINTALNFRTKTNKFKKYVPLDDNCGK
;
A
#
# COMPACT_ATOMS: atom_id res chain seq x y z
N MET A 1 14.66 -32.56 -14.08
CA MET A 1 15.33 -32.15 -12.82
C MET A 1 15.65 -30.67 -12.94
N ILE A 2 14.71 -29.80 -12.54
CA ILE A 2 14.88 -28.35 -12.66
C ILE A 2 15.73 -27.85 -11.49
N PHE A 3 16.89 -27.30 -11.81
CA PHE A 3 17.83 -26.68 -10.88
C PHE A 3 17.19 -25.41 -10.30
N LEU A 4 16.48 -25.54 -9.18
CA LEU A 4 15.94 -24.42 -8.42
C LEU A 4 17.13 -23.63 -7.83
N ARG A 5 17.34 -22.39 -8.30
CA ARG A 5 18.31 -21.49 -7.67
C ARG A 5 17.89 -21.24 -6.21
N PRO A 6 18.80 -21.31 -5.23
CA PRO A 6 18.47 -21.12 -3.81
C PRO A 6 17.81 -19.77 -3.50
N GLY A 7 18.09 -18.72 -4.29
CA GLY A 7 17.44 -17.41 -4.16
C GLY A 7 15.96 -17.36 -4.56
N LYS A 8 15.44 -18.34 -5.30
CA LYS A 8 14.02 -18.37 -5.72
C LYS A 8 13.11 -18.85 -4.58
N LEU A 9 13.62 -19.69 -3.68
CA LEU A 9 12.88 -20.21 -2.53
C LEU A 9 12.68 -19.13 -1.45
N ILE A 10 13.68 -18.28 -1.21
CA ILE A 10 13.58 -17.14 -0.27
C ILE A 10 12.53 -16.12 -0.72
N GLY A 11 12.35 -15.95 -2.03
CA GLY A 11 11.28 -15.08 -2.57
C GLY A 11 9.88 -15.66 -2.40
N LEU A 12 9.75 -16.99 -2.51
CA LEU A 12 8.49 -17.72 -2.34
C LEU A 12 8.03 -17.73 -0.86
N GLU A 13 8.93 -17.95 0.09
CA GLU A 13 8.61 -17.89 1.52
C GLU A 13 8.14 -16.48 1.93
N LYS A 14 8.84 -15.43 1.48
CA LYS A 14 8.44 -14.04 1.71
C LYS A 14 7.07 -13.71 1.13
N MET A 15 6.76 -14.26 -0.05
CA MET A 15 5.43 -14.10 -0.66
C MET A 15 4.34 -14.77 0.16
N MET A 16 4.59 -15.96 0.70
CA MET A 16 3.63 -16.68 1.54
C MET A 16 3.37 -15.95 2.87
N ASP A 17 4.41 -15.46 3.54
CA ASP A 17 4.28 -14.71 4.80
C ASP A 17 3.49 -13.40 4.61
N PHE A 18 3.74 -12.73 3.49
CA PHE A 18 2.97 -11.54 3.12
C PHE A 18 1.52 -11.86 2.79
N GLU A 19 1.28 -12.89 1.99
CA GLU A 19 -0.07 -13.27 1.59
C GLU A 19 -0.92 -13.60 2.82
N GLN A 20 -0.35 -14.33 3.78
CA GLN A 20 -1.02 -14.62 5.04
C GLN A 20 -1.25 -13.35 5.86
N THR A 21 -0.22 -12.52 6.02
CA THR A 21 -0.32 -11.23 6.72
C THR A 21 -1.39 -10.32 6.09
N LEU A 22 -1.49 -10.27 4.77
CA LEU A 22 -2.52 -9.52 4.09
C LEU A 22 -3.90 -10.10 4.38
N LYS A 23 -4.10 -11.40 4.14
CA LYS A 23 -5.39 -12.08 4.33
C LYS A 23 -5.97 -11.84 5.71
N ASP A 24 -5.14 -11.96 6.75
CA ASP A 24 -5.56 -11.78 8.13
C ASP A 24 -5.91 -10.33 8.47
N ASN A 25 -5.42 -9.37 7.68
CA ASN A 25 -5.59 -7.93 7.91
C ASN A 25 -6.39 -7.21 6.82
N LEU A 26 -6.95 -7.93 5.83
CA LEU A 26 -7.72 -7.34 4.73
C LEU A 26 -8.85 -6.45 5.21
N GLY A 27 -9.53 -6.84 6.31
CA GLY A 27 -10.59 -6.03 6.90
C GLY A 27 -10.11 -4.64 7.35
N ILE A 28 -8.87 -4.53 7.84
CA ILE A 28 -8.27 -3.24 8.23
C ILE A 28 -7.99 -2.41 6.99
N LEU A 29 -7.40 -3.00 5.95
CA LEU A 29 -7.09 -2.29 4.70
C LEU A 29 -8.36 -1.75 4.05
N HIS A 30 -9.38 -2.60 3.86
CA HIS A 30 -10.66 -2.19 3.28
C HIS A 30 -11.32 -1.08 4.08
N LYS A 31 -11.38 -1.21 5.41
CA LYS A 31 -11.98 -0.22 6.28
C LYS A 31 -11.25 1.12 6.17
N LEU A 32 -9.92 1.13 6.24
CA LEU A 32 -9.14 2.36 6.17
C LEU A 32 -9.21 2.98 4.77
N SER A 33 -9.07 2.20 3.70
CA SER A 33 -9.25 2.72 2.34
C SER A 33 -10.61 3.40 2.18
N ARG A 34 -11.70 2.77 2.65
CA ARG A 34 -13.05 3.33 2.55
C ARG A 34 -13.24 4.62 3.37
N VAL A 35 -12.61 4.71 4.54
CA VAL A 35 -12.66 5.91 5.40
C VAL A 35 -11.93 7.09 4.76
N TYR A 36 -10.87 6.84 4.00
CA TYR A 36 -10.01 7.89 3.44
C TYR A 36 -10.24 8.19 1.95
N SER A 37 -11.11 7.44 1.29
CA SER A 37 -11.51 7.64 -0.11
C SER A 37 -12.82 8.42 -0.24
N ASN A 38 -12.93 9.31 -1.24
CA ASN A 38 -14.19 9.97 -1.57
C ASN A 38 -14.95 9.32 -2.74
N ASN A 39 -14.26 8.54 -3.56
CA ASN A 39 -14.81 7.83 -4.71
C ASN A 39 -14.11 6.47 -4.87
N GLU A 40 -14.60 5.65 -5.80
CA GLU A 40 -14.07 4.31 -6.02
C GLU A 40 -12.63 4.30 -6.57
N ALA A 41 -12.26 5.30 -7.37
CA ALA A 41 -10.90 5.42 -7.90
C ALA A 41 -9.88 5.72 -6.80
N GLU A 42 -10.19 6.66 -5.89
CA GLU A 42 -9.35 6.97 -4.72
C GLU A 42 -9.28 5.77 -3.77
N TYR A 43 -10.37 5.00 -3.63
CA TYR A 43 -10.39 3.79 -2.82
C TYR A 43 -9.39 2.75 -3.33
N GLU A 44 -9.44 2.43 -4.63
CA GLU A 44 -8.51 1.48 -5.26
C GLU A 44 -7.06 1.96 -5.16
N GLU A 45 -6.81 3.24 -5.41
CA GLU A 45 -5.47 3.82 -5.35
C GLU A 45 -4.89 3.76 -3.92
N ILE A 46 -5.67 4.13 -2.91
CA ILE A 46 -5.27 4.06 -1.50
C ILE A 46 -5.03 2.60 -1.09
N PHE A 47 -5.92 1.69 -1.48
CA PHE A 47 -5.81 0.27 -1.15
C PHE A 47 -4.53 -0.35 -1.73
N GLN A 48 -4.23 -0.06 -2.99
CA GLN A 48 -3.00 -0.52 -3.65
C GLN A 48 -1.74 0.05 -2.99
N GLU A 49 -1.71 1.35 -2.71
CA GLU A 49 -0.57 1.97 -2.03
C GLU A 49 -0.37 1.37 -0.63
N MET A 50 -1.44 1.11 0.13
CA MET A 50 -1.34 0.43 1.43
C MET A 50 -0.70 -0.96 1.30
N MET A 51 -1.16 -1.78 0.35
CA MET A 51 -0.59 -3.12 0.12
C MET A 51 0.91 -3.05 -0.22
N ILE A 52 1.30 -2.12 -1.10
CA ILE A 52 2.70 -1.93 -1.49
C ILE A 52 3.56 -1.52 -0.28
N GLN A 53 3.06 -0.61 0.55
CA GLN A 53 3.79 -0.16 1.74
C GLN A 53 3.94 -1.26 2.78
N VAL A 54 2.93 -2.10 2.97
CA VAL A 54 3.00 -3.29 3.84
C VAL A 54 4.05 -4.27 3.31
N TRP A 55 4.02 -4.59 2.00
CA TRP A 55 5.01 -5.48 1.37
C TRP A 55 6.45 -4.99 1.57
N ARG A 56 6.68 -3.70 1.32
CA ARG A 56 8.02 -3.09 1.47
C ARG A 56 8.51 -3.06 2.91
N SER A 57 7.59 -2.97 3.86
CA SER A 57 7.92 -2.84 5.28
C SER A 57 8.01 -4.18 6.00
N LEU A 58 7.39 -5.24 5.45
CA LEU A 58 7.37 -6.59 6.02
C LEU A 58 8.75 -7.14 6.43
N PRO A 59 9.82 -7.02 5.61
CA PRO A 59 11.14 -7.53 6.03
C PRO A 59 11.75 -6.79 7.22
N ASN A 60 11.24 -5.60 7.57
CA ASN A 60 11.71 -4.79 8.70
C ASN A 60 10.87 -5.01 9.96
N PHE A 61 9.86 -5.89 9.92
CA PHE A 61 9.04 -6.19 11.08
C PHE A 61 9.82 -7.03 12.09
N ARG A 62 10.03 -6.47 13.29
CA ARG A 62 10.87 -7.08 14.34
C ARG A 62 10.12 -7.96 15.34
N GLY A 63 8.79 -8.03 15.24
CA GLY A 63 7.96 -8.79 16.19
C GLY A 63 7.68 -8.09 17.53
N ASP A 64 8.09 -6.83 17.71
CA ASP A 64 7.88 -6.05 18.95
C ASP A 64 6.41 -5.71 19.26
N SER A 65 5.48 -6.02 18.35
CA SER A 65 4.04 -5.74 18.47
C SER A 65 3.23 -6.76 17.67
N GLN A 66 1.92 -6.84 17.90
CA GLN A 66 1.05 -7.66 17.06
C GLN A 66 1.10 -7.20 15.59
N VAL A 67 1.14 -8.15 14.66
CA VAL A 67 1.17 -7.88 13.21
C VAL A 67 0.03 -6.95 12.80
N SER A 68 -1.17 -7.16 13.33
CA SER A 68 -2.35 -6.31 13.07
C SER A 68 -2.16 -4.85 13.48
N THR A 69 -1.53 -4.62 14.64
CA THR A 69 -1.22 -3.27 15.13
C THR A 69 -0.18 -2.60 14.24
N TRP A 70 0.83 -3.35 13.81
CA TRP A 70 1.86 -2.85 12.91
C TRP A 70 1.30 -2.54 11.50
N VAL A 71 0.47 -3.42 10.93
CA VAL A 71 -0.25 -3.17 9.66
C VAL A 71 -1.13 -1.94 9.77
N TYR A 72 -1.91 -1.81 10.86
CA TYR A 72 -2.74 -0.63 11.11
C TYR A 72 -1.92 0.67 11.09
N ARG A 73 -0.74 0.68 11.74
CA ARG A 73 0.17 1.84 11.75
C ARG A 73 0.69 2.17 10.35
N ILE A 74 0.99 1.17 9.52
CA ILE A 74 1.40 1.42 8.13
C ILE A 74 0.23 2.02 7.35
N CYS A 75 -0.94 1.39 7.40
CA CYS A 75 -2.12 1.84 6.65
C CYS A 75 -2.53 3.27 7.01
N ILE A 76 -2.56 3.63 8.30
CA ILE A 76 -2.93 4.99 8.72
C ILE A 76 -1.90 6.03 8.23
N ASN A 77 -0.61 5.73 8.33
CA ASN A 77 0.46 6.61 7.85
C ASN A 77 0.38 6.80 6.33
N THR A 78 0.09 5.72 5.61
CA THR A 78 -0.11 5.75 4.15
C THR A 78 -1.33 6.59 3.77
N ALA A 79 -2.47 6.42 4.44
CA ALA A 79 -3.67 7.20 4.17
C ALA A 79 -3.49 8.71 4.43
N LEU A 80 -2.82 9.07 5.53
CA LEU A 80 -2.50 10.46 5.86
C LEU A 80 -1.55 11.09 4.82
N ASN A 81 -0.53 10.33 4.39
CA ASN A 81 0.37 10.75 3.33
C ASN A 81 -0.36 10.91 2.00
N PHE A 82 -1.25 9.98 1.67
CA PHE A 82 -2.07 10.04 0.46
C PHE A 82 -2.89 11.32 0.42
N ARG A 83 -3.63 11.64 1.50
CA ARG A 83 -4.44 12.86 1.60
C ARG A 83 -3.62 14.15 1.49
N THR A 84 -2.42 14.14 2.06
CA THR A 84 -1.49 15.29 1.97
C THR A 84 -0.97 15.47 0.54
N LYS A 85 -0.68 14.37 -0.16
CA LYS A 85 -0.25 14.39 -1.57
C LYS A 85 -1.38 14.83 -2.50
N THR A 86 -2.59 14.28 -2.39
CA THR A 86 -3.73 14.69 -3.23
C THR A 86 -4.05 16.18 -3.08
N ASN A 87 -3.89 16.76 -1.89
CA ASN A 87 -4.03 18.21 -1.69
C ASN A 87 -2.95 19.00 -2.46
N LYS A 88 -1.70 18.49 -2.50
CA LYS A 88 -0.63 19.10 -3.29
C LYS A 88 -0.84 18.93 -4.81
N PHE A 89 -1.36 17.78 -5.26
CA PHE A 89 -1.57 17.50 -6.68
C PHE A 89 -2.84 18.14 -7.27
N LYS A 90 -3.89 18.41 -6.46
CA LYS A 90 -5.06 19.21 -6.91
C LYS A 90 -4.71 20.66 -7.28
N LYS A 91 -3.50 21.15 -6.97
CA LYS A 91 -3.01 22.47 -7.38
C LYS A 91 -2.40 22.51 -8.79
N TYR A 92 -2.26 21.38 -9.49
CA TYR A 92 -1.88 21.41 -10.90
C TYR A 92 -3.11 21.75 -11.74
N VAL A 93 -3.28 23.05 -11.97
CA VAL A 93 -4.11 23.57 -13.07
C VAL A 93 -3.44 23.13 -14.37
N PRO A 94 -4.15 22.50 -15.32
CA PRO A 94 -3.58 22.19 -16.62
C PRO A 94 -3.05 23.48 -17.24
N LEU A 95 -1.84 23.47 -17.81
CA LEU A 95 -1.41 24.54 -18.69
C LEU A 95 -2.39 24.55 -19.85
N ASP A 96 -3.15 25.62 -19.98
CA ASP A 96 -3.95 25.87 -21.15
C ASP A 96 -3.01 25.98 -22.35
N ASP A 97 -3.04 24.97 -23.23
CA ASP A 97 -2.31 24.93 -24.50
C ASP A 97 -2.86 25.95 -25.52
N ASN A 98 -3.40 27.09 -25.06
CA ASN A 98 -3.76 28.20 -25.94
C ASN A 98 -2.52 29.03 -26.24
N CYS A 99 -1.53 28.40 -26.88
CA CYS A 99 -0.59 29.13 -27.70
C CYS A 99 -1.17 29.21 -29.11
N GLY A 100 -2.05 30.20 -29.31
CA GLY A 100 -2.21 30.96 -30.54
C GLY A 100 -2.49 30.18 -31.82
N LYS A 101 -3.74 30.27 -32.27
CA LYS A 101 -4.09 30.21 -33.70
C LYS A 101 -3.27 31.20 -34.52
#